data_AF-A0A2A2VEN3-F1
#
_entry.id   AF-A0A2A2VEN3-F1
#
_cell.length_a   1.000
_cell.length_b   1.000
_cell.length_c   1.000
_cell.angle_alpha   90.00
_cell.angle_beta   90.00
_cell.angle_gamma   90.00
#
_symmetry.space_group_name_H-M   'P 1'
#
loop_
_entity.id
_entity.type
_entity.pdbx_description
1 polymer ?
#
loop_
_entity_poly.entity_id
_entity_poly.type
_entity_poly.pdbx_seq_one_letter_code
_entity_poly.pdbx_strand_id
1 'polypeptide(L)'
;MADEPRRKSLAILNFEDDLKAASEARGAERWKFDRRGDLELWVTVAPAGNEADLYIARLFWLDYPGEKPPSVKFVDPSTGRLDIAKAWPMANGFRPGSFDICANWTAEGFVTHPEWATTDNRWNRSGNIVLRVMRLLQQELD
;
A
#
# COMPACT_ATOMS: atom_id res chain seq x y z
N MET A 1 -30.90 -7.25 20.40
CA MET A 1 -29.67 -6.47 20.62
C MET A 1 -29.42 -5.69 19.35
N ALA A 2 -29.73 -4.40 19.36
CA ALA A 2 -29.44 -3.52 18.23
C ALA A 2 -27.93 -3.33 18.16
N ASP A 3 -27.37 -3.55 16.97
CA ASP A 3 -25.96 -3.30 16.66
C ASP A 3 -25.76 -1.78 16.70
N GLU A 4 -25.15 -1.30 17.77
CA GLU A 4 -24.88 0.13 17.95
C GLU A 4 -23.82 0.54 16.92
N PRO A 5 -24.08 1.55 16.06
CA PRO A 5 -23.12 1.93 15.04
C PRO A 5 -21.82 2.37 15.73
N ARG A 6 -20.76 1.56 15.62
CA ARG A 6 -19.43 1.94 16.09
C ARG A 6 -19.10 3.30 15.49
N ARG A 7 -18.87 4.29 16.35
CA ARG A 7 -18.27 5.56 15.91
C ARG A 7 -16.97 5.21 15.19
N LYS A 8 -16.92 5.48 13.87
CA LYS A 8 -15.69 5.36 13.10
C LYS A 8 -14.68 6.37 13.65
N SER A 9 -13.44 5.94 13.83
CA SER A 9 -12.37 6.85 14.22
C SER A 9 -12.07 7.82 13.07
N LEU A 10 -11.52 9.00 13.40
CA LEU A 10 -11.11 9.98 12.38
C LEU A 10 -10.09 9.39 11.39
N ALA A 11 -9.21 8.50 11.85
CA ALA A 11 -8.25 7.80 10.98
C ALA A 11 -8.96 6.97 9.90
N ILE A 12 -10.01 6.24 10.27
CA ILE A 12 -10.81 5.43 9.34
C ILE A 12 -11.53 6.31 8.31
N LEU A 13 -12.09 7.43 8.76
CA LEU A 13 -12.78 8.38 7.86
C LEU A 13 -11.82 9.02 6.86
N ASN A 14 -10.65 9.48 7.32
CA ASN A 14 -9.63 10.04 6.44
C ASN A 14 -9.13 9.01 5.42
N PHE A 15 -8.95 7.76 5.85
CA PHE A 15 -8.57 6.67 4.96
C PHE A 15 -9.64 6.39 3.91
N GLU A 16 -10.92 6.40 4.31
CA GLU A 16 -12.05 6.23 3.39
C GLU A 16 -12.14 7.34 2.34
N ASP A 17 -11.96 8.59 2.76
CA ASP A 17 -11.96 9.74 1.86
C ASP A 17 -10.82 9.67 0.86
N ASP A 18 -9.61 9.33 1.32
CA ASP A 18 -8.45 9.15 0.44
C ASP A 18 -8.59 7.97 -0.51
N LEU A 19 -9.11 6.83 -0.04
CA LEU A 19 -9.38 5.68 -0.89
C LEU A 19 -10.42 6.01 -1.97
N LYS A 20 -11.50 6.71 -1.60
CA LYS A 20 -12.51 7.15 -2.55
C LYS A 20 -11.91 8.06 -3.61
N ALA A 21 -11.20 9.11 -3.19
CA ALA A 21 -10.56 10.03 -4.14
C ALA A 21 -9.48 9.35 -4.99
N ALA A 22 -8.77 8.35 -4.46
CA ALA A 22 -7.82 7.55 -5.23
C ALA A 22 -8.50 6.68 -6.29
N SER A 23 -9.69 6.13 -5.99
CA SER A 23 -10.47 5.33 -6.93
C SER A 23 -11.09 6.13 -8.08
N GLU A 24 -11.24 7.45 -7.90
CA GLU A 24 -11.77 8.38 -8.90
C GLU A 24 -10.67 9.14 -9.65
N ALA A 25 -9.40 8.93 -9.27
CA ALA A 25 -8.27 9.63 -9.87
C ALA A 25 -7.99 9.14 -11.30
N ARG A 26 -7.44 10.01 -12.14
CA ARG A 26 -6.92 9.61 -13.45
C ARG A 26 -5.86 8.51 -13.31
N GLY A 27 -6.01 7.40 -14.05
CA GLY A 27 -5.14 6.24 -13.97
C GLY A 27 -5.62 5.16 -12.99
N ALA A 28 -6.68 5.42 -12.22
CA ALA A 28 -7.21 4.47 -11.25
C ALA A 28 -7.78 3.19 -11.89
N GLU A 29 -8.09 3.21 -13.19
CA GLU A 29 -8.51 2.03 -13.94
C GLU A 29 -7.46 0.90 -13.95
N ARG A 30 -6.20 1.22 -13.62
CA ARG A 30 -5.10 0.26 -13.51
C ARG A 30 -5.12 -0.53 -12.20
N TRP A 31 -5.96 -0.13 -11.24
CA TRP A 31 -5.95 -0.66 -9.88
C TRP A 31 -7.30 -1.21 -9.49
N LYS A 32 -7.31 -2.38 -8.85
CA LYS A 32 -8.51 -2.93 -8.23
C LYS A 32 -8.35 -2.92 -6.72
N PHE A 33 -9.09 -2.04 -6.07
CA PHE A 33 -9.11 -1.88 -4.62
C PHE A 33 -10.04 -2.89 -3.94
N ASP A 34 -9.55 -3.53 -2.89
CA ASP A 34 -10.27 -4.51 -2.08
C ASP A 34 -9.95 -4.30 -0.60
N ARG A 35 -10.86 -3.64 0.13
CA ARG A 35 -10.65 -3.27 1.53
C ARG A 35 -10.85 -4.49 2.43
N ARG A 36 -9.83 -4.83 3.21
CA ARG A 36 -9.81 -6.01 4.09
C ARG A 36 -9.86 -5.68 5.58
N GLY A 37 -9.75 -4.41 5.94
CA GLY A 37 -9.86 -3.95 7.32
C GLY A 37 -9.95 -2.43 7.43
N ASP A 38 -9.91 -1.92 8.66
CA ASP A 38 -10.04 -0.49 8.95
C ASP A 38 -9.01 0.36 8.20
N LEU A 39 -7.74 -0.06 8.22
CA LEU A 39 -6.59 0.55 7.54
C LEU A 39 -5.81 -0.47 6.70
N GLU A 40 -6.50 -1.52 6.24
CA GLU A 40 -5.93 -2.57 5.39
C GLU A 40 -6.62 -2.60 4.03
N LEU A 41 -5.80 -2.54 2.98
CA LEU A 41 -6.23 -2.51 1.60
C LEU A 41 -5.41 -3.48 0.78
N TRP A 42 -6.08 -4.37 0.07
CA TRP A 42 -5.46 -5.19 -0.96
C TRP A 42 -5.70 -4.51 -2.30
N VAL A 43 -4.67 -4.49 -3.13
CA VAL A 43 -4.75 -3.85 -4.44
C VAL A 43 -4.20 -4.77 -5.49
N THR A 44 -5.02 -5.10 -6.48
CA THR A 44 -4.53 -5.77 -7.68
C THR A 44 -3.97 -4.73 -8.64
N VAL A 45 -2.75 -4.98 -9.12
CA VAL A 45 -2.00 -4.11 -10.02
C VAL A 45 -1.31 -4.96 -11.09
N ALA A 46 -0.99 -4.37 -12.24
CA ALA A 46 -0.17 -4.98 -13.28
C ALA A 46 0.85 -3.97 -13.83
N PRO A 47 2.04 -4.42 -14.26
CA PRO A 47 2.99 -3.62 -15.03
C PRO A 47 2.38 -3.07 -16.32
N ALA A 48 2.81 -1.89 -16.76
CA ALA A 48 2.43 -1.36 -18.07
C ALA A 48 2.88 -2.29 -19.21
N GLY A 49 1.97 -2.62 -20.13
CA GLY A 49 2.29 -3.50 -21.27
C GLY A 49 2.39 -4.99 -20.93
N ASN A 50 2.12 -5.37 -19.68
CA ASN A 50 1.97 -6.76 -19.26
C ASN A 50 0.77 -6.91 -18.31
N GLU A 51 -0.42 -6.52 -18.78
CA GLU A 51 -1.64 -6.49 -17.98
C GLU A 51 -2.13 -7.88 -17.51
N ALA A 52 -1.57 -8.95 -18.09
CA ALA A 52 -1.83 -10.32 -17.66
C ALA A 52 -1.03 -10.72 -16.40
N ASP A 53 0.06 -10.02 -16.10
CA ASP A 53 0.93 -10.30 -14.94
C ASP A 53 0.41 -9.54 -13.71
N LEU A 54 -0.61 -10.13 -13.09
CA LEU A 54 -1.34 -9.54 -11.97
C LEU A 54 -0.66 -9.83 -10.63
N TYR A 55 -0.41 -8.78 -9.88
CA TYR A 55 0.09 -8.86 -8.50
C TYR A 55 -0.94 -8.30 -7.52
N ILE A 56 -1.01 -8.87 -6.32
CA ILE A 56 -1.85 -8.36 -5.24
C ILE A 56 -0.94 -7.80 -4.16
N ALA A 57 -0.92 -6.48 -4.00
CA ALA A 57 -0.22 -5.80 -2.92
C ALA A 57 -1.16 -5.60 -1.72
N ARG A 58 -0.74 -5.99 -0.52
CA ARG A 58 -1.34 -5.61 0.75
C ARG A 58 -0.68 -4.32 1.22
N LEU A 59 -1.47 -3.27 1.37
CA LEU A 59 -1.12 -2.01 2.00
C LEU A 59 -1.75 -1.97 3.40
N PHE A 60 -0.94 -1.74 4.43
CA PHE A 60 -1.41 -1.72 5.81
C PHE A 60 -0.80 -0.56 6.61
N TRP A 61 -1.66 0.30 7.14
CA TRP A 61 -1.25 1.39 8.02
C TRP A 61 -1.55 1.06 9.49
N LEU A 62 -0.60 1.34 10.38
CA LEU A 62 -0.82 1.26 11.83
C LEU A 62 -1.63 2.47 12.35
N ASP A 63 -1.40 3.63 11.75
CA ASP A 63 -2.08 4.89 12.00
C ASP A 63 -2.24 5.68 10.69
N TYR A 64 -3.26 6.54 10.59
CA TYR A 64 -3.56 7.26 9.34
C TYR A 64 -3.98 8.72 9.61
N PRO A 65 -3.41 9.72 8.92
CA PRO A 65 -2.32 9.64 7.92
C PRO A 65 -0.94 9.27 8.49
N GLY A 66 -0.82 9.18 9.81
CA GLY A 66 0.33 8.65 10.55
C GLY A 66 1.64 9.42 10.40
N GLU A 67 2.64 9.05 11.20
CA GLU A 67 4.04 9.47 10.96
C GLU A 67 4.82 8.44 10.14
N LYS A 68 4.29 7.22 10.01
CA LYS A 68 4.93 6.13 9.27
C LYS A 68 4.16 5.81 7.98
N PRO A 69 4.87 5.44 6.91
CA PRO A 69 4.25 4.93 5.69
C PRO A 69 3.55 3.57 5.91
N PRO A 70 2.77 3.07 4.94
CA PRO A 70 2.19 1.73 5.03
C PRO A 70 3.27 0.64 5.01
N SER A 71 2.99 -0.49 5.65
CA SER A 71 3.61 -1.76 5.31
C SER A 71 3.10 -2.22 3.95
N VAL A 72 4.00 -2.65 3.07
CA VAL A 72 3.67 -3.11 1.72
C VAL A 72 4.24 -4.49 1.48
N LYS A 73 3.36 -5.46 1.23
CA LYS A 73 3.73 -6.85 0.96
C LYS A 73 2.92 -7.42 -0.19
N PHE A 74 3.42 -8.46 -0.84
CA PHE A 74 2.67 -9.15 -1.89
C PHE A 74 1.97 -10.41 -1.36
N VAL A 75 0.72 -10.54 -1.77
CA VAL A 75 -0.18 -11.63 -1.40
C VAL A 75 -0.12 -12.69 -2.50
N ASP A 76 0.11 -13.94 -2.12
CA ASP A 76 -0.10 -15.08 -3.01
C ASP A 76 -1.61 -15.23 -3.28
N PRO A 77 -2.09 -15.08 -4.52
CA PRO A 77 -3.52 -15.03 -4.83
C PRO A 77 -4.23 -16.36 -4.57
N SER A 78 -3.50 -17.48 -4.52
CA SER A 78 -4.06 -18.82 -4.31
C SER A 78 -4.26 -19.17 -2.84
N THR A 79 -3.48 -18.57 -1.94
CA THR A 79 -3.44 -18.93 -0.52
C THR A 79 -3.71 -17.76 0.42
N GLY A 80 -3.63 -16.52 -0.05
CA GLY A 80 -3.72 -15.31 0.77
C GLY A 80 -2.46 -15.06 1.63
N ARG A 81 -1.38 -15.81 1.43
CA ARG A 81 -0.16 -15.73 2.22
C ARG A 81 0.74 -14.56 1.79
N LEU A 82 1.52 -14.04 2.73
CA LEU A 82 2.43 -12.90 2.52
C LEU A 82 3.92 -13.30 2.45
N ASP A 83 4.22 -14.57 2.69
CA ASP A 83 5.57 -15.13 2.85
C ASP A 83 5.93 -16.09 1.68
N ILE A 84 5.40 -15.77 0.49
CA ILE A 84 5.58 -16.55 -0.73
C ILE A 84 6.35 -15.72 -1.75
N ALA A 85 7.64 -16.00 -1.94
CA ALA A 85 8.52 -15.19 -2.78
C ALA A 85 8.04 -15.10 -4.24
N LYS A 86 7.45 -16.17 -4.79
CA LYS A 86 6.89 -16.18 -6.15
C LYS A 86 5.70 -15.24 -6.37
N ALA A 87 5.08 -14.74 -5.29
CA ALA A 87 4.00 -13.77 -5.38
C ALA A 87 4.50 -12.34 -5.55
N TRP A 88 5.81 -12.13 -5.39
CA TRP A 88 6.43 -10.82 -5.50
C TRP A 88 6.90 -10.56 -6.94
N PRO A 89 6.67 -9.35 -7.46
CA PRO A 89 7.26 -8.92 -8.72
C PRO A 89 8.75 -8.66 -8.54
N MET A 90 9.48 -8.73 -9.65
CA MET A 90 10.89 -8.35 -9.73
C MET A 90 10.98 -6.87 -10.13
N ALA A 91 11.12 -6.00 -9.14
CA ALA A 91 11.18 -4.54 -9.31
C ALA A 91 12.28 -3.92 -8.44
N ASN A 92 12.65 -2.67 -8.74
CA ASN A 92 13.70 -1.98 -8.00
C ASN A 92 13.31 -1.81 -6.53
N GLY A 93 14.25 -2.13 -5.63
CA GLY A 93 14.03 -2.06 -4.19
C GLY A 93 13.19 -3.21 -3.61
N PHE A 94 12.55 -4.04 -4.44
CA PHE A 94 11.73 -5.17 -3.97
C PHE A 94 12.66 -6.33 -3.63
N ARG A 95 12.44 -6.95 -2.47
CA ARG A 95 13.30 -8.02 -1.96
C ARG A 95 12.45 -9.25 -1.61
N PRO A 96 12.07 -10.07 -2.62
CA PRO A 96 11.23 -11.26 -2.42
C PRO A 96 11.74 -12.26 -1.38
N GLY A 97 13.06 -12.31 -1.15
CA GLY A 97 13.67 -13.22 -0.18
C GLY A 97 13.48 -12.80 1.29
N SER A 98 13.27 -11.51 1.56
CA SER A 98 13.05 -10.94 2.89
C SER A 98 11.66 -10.37 3.09
N PHE A 99 10.81 -10.40 2.05
CA PHE A 99 9.43 -9.94 2.06
C PHE A 99 9.28 -8.47 2.47
N ASP A 100 10.19 -7.62 1.97
CA ASP A 100 10.22 -6.18 2.16
C ASP A 100 10.48 -5.42 0.85
N ILE A 101 10.18 -4.12 0.89
CA ILE A 101 10.51 -3.15 -0.15
C ILE A 101 11.40 -2.10 0.49
N CYS A 102 12.61 -1.93 -0.03
CA CYS A 102 13.56 -0.91 0.41
C CYS A 102 13.24 0.44 -0.23
N ALA A 103 12.18 1.09 0.23
CA ALA A 103 11.78 2.40 -0.27
C ALA A 103 11.26 3.31 0.86
N ASN A 104 11.45 4.61 0.70
CA ASN A 104 11.06 5.62 1.70
C ASN A 104 9.54 5.90 1.74
N TRP A 105 8.75 5.08 1.06
CA TRP A 105 7.29 5.09 1.10
C TRP A 105 6.72 3.80 1.68
N THR A 106 7.56 2.92 2.25
CA THR A 106 7.14 1.69 2.94
C THR A 106 7.66 1.64 4.38
N ALA A 107 6.91 1.01 5.29
CA ALA A 107 7.28 0.89 6.69
C ALA A 107 8.58 0.09 6.86
N GLU A 108 8.76 -0.95 6.04
CA GLU A 108 9.95 -1.80 6.03
C GLU A 108 11.21 -1.03 5.61
N GLY A 109 11.07 -0.07 4.70
CA GLY A 109 12.15 0.83 4.31
C GLY A 109 12.70 1.61 5.51
N PHE A 110 11.82 2.15 6.36
CA PHE A 110 12.23 2.87 7.59
C PHE A 110 12.79 1.96 8.68
N VAL A 111 12.50 0.66 8.66
CA VAL A 111 13.16 -0.30 9.56
C VAL A 111 14.62 -0.50 9.13
N THR A 112 14.86 -0.56 7.82
CA THR A 112 16.21 -0.72 7.25
C THR A 112 17.01 0.58 7.29
N HIS A 113 16.35 1.71 7.09
CA HIS A 113 16.93 3.05 7.02
C HIS A 113 16.27 4.02 8.01
N PRO A 114 16.57 3.90 9.32
CA PRO A 114 16.01 4.79 10.33
C PRO A 114 16.33 6.28 10.12
N GLU A 115 17.44 6.57 9.43
CA GLU A 115 17.88 7.93 9.09
C GLU A 115 16.89 8.68 8.18
N TRP A 116 16.00 7.98 7.48
CA TRP A 116 14.95 8.62 6.67
C TRP A 116 13.95 9.39 7.52
N ALA A 117 13.82 9.10 8.82
CA ALA A 117 12.92 9.84 9.70
C ALA A 117 13.31 11.33 9.86
N THR A 118 14.57 11.68 9.62
CA THR A 118 15.14 13.01 9.90
C THR A 118 15.81 13.66 8.69
N THR A 119 15.71 13.07 7.51
CA THR A 119 16.33 13.57 6.27
C THR A 119 15.27 13.93 5.24
N ASP A 120 15.69 14.39 4.06
CA ASP A 120 14.79 14.74 2.95
C ASP A 120 13.98 13.53 2.43
N ASN A 121 14.35 12.31 2.82
CA ASN A 121 13.62 11.08 2.54
C ASN A 121 12.43 10.83 3.49
N ARG A 122 12.11 11.78 4.38
CA ARG A 122 11.02 11.62 5.33
C ARG A 122 9.69 11.35 4.62
N TRP A 123 8.93 10.44 5.19
CA TRP A 123 7.58 10.13 4.73
C TRP A 123 6.71 11.40 4.71
N ASN A 124 6.20 11.73 3.53
CA ASN A 124 5.27 12.83 3.36
C ASN A 124 3.85 12.31 3.60
N ARG A 125 3.19 12.87 4.61
CA ARG A 125 1.82 12.52 5.01
C ARG A 125 0.75 13.53 4.56
N SER A 126 1.12 14.49 3.71
CA SER A 126 0.20 15.52 3.21
C SER A 126 -0.44 15.13 1.88
N GLY A 127 -1.69 15.52 1.70
CA GLY A 127 -2.50 15.19 0.51
C GLY A 127 -3.07 13.77 0.59
N ASN A 128 -3.52 13.25 -0.55
CA ASN A 128 -4.08 11.90 -0.63
C ASN A 128 -2.97 10.85 -0.58
N ILE A 129 -2.84 10.17 0.55
CA ILE A 129 -1.77 9.20 0.80
C ILE A 129 -1.98 7.92 0.01
N VAL A 130 -3.22 7.41 -0.07
CA VAL A 130 -3.52 6.19 -0.85
C VAL A 130 -3.08 6.39 -2.31
N LEU A 131 -3.47 7.49 -2.94
CA LEU A 131 -3.11 7.80 -4.31
C LEU A 131 -1.61 7.96 -4.50
N ARG A 132 -0.89 8.56 -3.54
CA ARG A 132 0.57 8.67 -3.58
C ARG A 132 1.21 7.29 -3.58
N VAL A 133 0.82 6.41 -2.66
CA VAL A 133 1.38 5.06 -2.55
C VAL A 133 1.06 4.25 -3.81
N MET A 134 -0.15 4.37 -4.36
CA MET A 134 -0.52 3.68 -5.59
C MET A 134 0.30 4.12 -6.79
N ARG A 135 0.59 5.42 -6.92
CA ARG A 135 1.44 5.93 -8.00
C ARG A 135 2.88 5.47 -7.86
N LEU A 136 3.43 5.47 -6.65
CA LEU A 136 4.78 4.97 -6.39
C LEU A 136 4.87 3.48 -6.67
N LEU A 137 3.92 2.68 -6.16
CA LEU A 137 3.84 1.25 -6.45
C LEU A 137 3.75 1.00 -7.97
N GLN A 138 2.88 1.72 -8.68
CA GLN A 138 2.76 1.57 -10.13
C GLN A 138 4.04 1.95 -10.85
N GLN A 139 4.71 3.03 -10.44
CA GLN A 139 5.96 3.48 -11.03
C GLN A 139 7.10 2.47 -10.86
N GLU A 140 7.17 1.76 -9.74
CA GLU A 140 8.20 0.72 -9.55
C GLU A 140 7.92 -0.55 -10.38
N LEU A 141 6.65 -0.78 -10.74
CA LEU A 141 6.23 -1.95 -11.53
C LEU A 141 6.30 -1.72 -13.04
N ASP A 142 6.20 -0.46 -13.48
CA ASP A 142 6.29 -0.05 -14.89
C ASP A 142 7.75 -0.03 -15.37
#